data_AF-A0AA36C4U6-F1
#
_entry.id   AF-A0AA36C4U6-F1
#
_cell.length_a   1.000
_cell.length_b   1.000
_cell.length_c   1.000
_cell.angle_alpha   90.00
_cell.angle_beta   90.00
_cell.angle_gamma   90.00
#
_symmetry.space_group_name_H-M   'P 1'
#
loop_
_entity.id
_entity.type
_entity.pdbx_description
1 polymer ?
#
loop_
_entity_poly.entity_id
_entity_poly.type
_entity_poly.pdbx_seq_one_letter_code
_entity_poly.pdbx_strand_id
1 'polypeptide(L)'
;MRGYSLCLRAVLILCIVYFLLGIFRNWSSTELPKDIPVEAPPISKEKPPITSPSDAIPDKWREYCQFLEDPMHGWEAPRIEVSAMTTPYNRTLQSLTGVISGFLYPQRAELKRIFVNFSGNHFLCADEEAYCRCAKAGDWRKQYEEEYAQFFKLRSPAGLQRKCQIFKELPATSSFVDPWQFMDAMVGFYICRRENLPCNARGDCVSYGLMDEIYAETTRRGEQMFIDGPNYIAQRVQLAEANSVIGKWLHVIEAIQKDPEISQIKLLSAHDSTLGPLLRVLRILPQDPPRYASRVVLEVYSDPSNALYFRLLFNGEVFTEKLLFCREDSSDGLCAVEELENFYKAGLWKLSKEFSSFRVLCEP
;
A
#
# COMPACT_ATOMS: atom_id res chain seq x y z
N MET A 1 -30.23 11.24 18.09
CA MET A 1 -29.21 10.50 17.30
C MET A 1 -29.84 9.20 16.84
N ARG A 2 -30.19 9.09 15.55
CA ARG A 2 -30.71 7.84 14.97
C ARG A 2 -29.49 7.02 14.56
N GLY A 3 -29.24 5.91 15.26
CA GLY A 3 -28.22 4.96 14.86
C GLY A 3 -28.61 4.35 13.51
N TYR A 4 -27.90 4.71 12.45
CA TYR A 4 -28.03 4.01 11.17
C TYR A 4 -27.37 2.65 11.33
N SER A 5 -28.13 1.57 11.14
CA SER A 5 -27.60 0.22 11.06
C SER A 5 -26.83 0.09 9.74
N LEU A 6 -25.51 0.28 9.79
CA LEU A 6 -24.61 0.10 8.64
C LEU A 6 -24.07 -1.33 8.60
N CYS A 7 -24.08 -1.94 7.43
CA CYS A 7 -23.50 -3.26 7.20
C CYS A 7 -22.16 -3.11 6.46
N LEU A 8 -21.08 -3.69 6.98
CA LEU A 8 -19.79 -3.74 6.28
C LEU A 8 -19.87 -4.78 5.15
N ARG A 9 -19.66 -4.32 3.92
CA ARG A 9 -19.84 -5.11 2.70
C ARG A 9 -18.53 -5.57 2.07
N ALA A 10 -17.50 -4.72 2.13
CA ALA A 10 -16.18 -5.15 1.72
C ALA A 10 -15.07 -4.42 2.44
N VAL A 11 -13.92 -5.09 2.48
CA VAL A 11 -12.67 -4.52 2.96
C VAL A 11 -11.61 -4.77 1.91
N LEU A 12 -11.06 -3.70 1.36
CA LEU A 12 -9.93 -3.76 0.45
C LEU A 12 -8.68 -3.28 1.19
N ILE A 13 -7.71 -4.16 1.33
CA ILE A 13 -6.47 -3.90 2.07
C ILE A 13 -5.32 -3.87 1.06
N LEU A 14 -4.75 -2.69 0.83
CA LEU A 14 -3.49 -2.52 0.12
C LEU A 14 -2.36 -2.38 1.14
N CYS A 15 -1.42 -3.31 1.15
CA CYS A 15 -0.24 -3.28 2.02
C CYS A 15 1.04 -3.13 1.18
N ILE A 16 1.91 -2.18 1.54
CA ILE A 16 3.33 -2.28 1.19
C ILE A 16 3.95 -3.26 2.14
N VAL A 17 4.70 -4.24 1.62
CA VAL A 17 5.54 -5.00 2.53
C VAL A 17 6.87 -5.45 1.93
N TYR A 18 7.92 -5.22 2.73
CA TYR A 18 9.19 -5.93 2.71
C TYR A 18 9.25 -6.72 4.03
N PHE A 19 9.09 -8.04 3.99
CA PHE A 19 9.24 -8.87 5.18
C PHE A 19 10.73 -9.05 5.50
N LEU A 20 11.12 -8.71 6.73
CA LEU A 20 12.41 -9.06 7.32
C LEU A 20 12.34 -10.48 7.87
N LEU A 21 12.45 -11.48 6.98
CA LEU A 21 12.97 -12.77 7.41
C LEU A 21 14.47 -12.78 7.16
N GLY A 22 15.22 -12.62 8.25
CA GLY A 22 16.61 -13.03 8.30
C GLY A 22 16.67 -14.52 8.01
N ILE A 23 17.26 -14.87 6.86
CA ILE A 23 18.13 -16.01 6.53
C ILE A 23 18.22 -15.96 4.99
N PHE A 24 19.45 -15.94 4.49
CA PHE A 24 19.90 -15.91 3.09
C PHE A 24 20.57 -14.59 2.65
N ARG A 25 21.88 -14.71 2.55
CA ARG A 25 22.88 -13.68 2.30
C ARG A 25 23.07 -13.34 0.82
N ASN A 26 22.17 -13.82 -0.04
CA ASN A 26 22.21 -13.61 -1.49
C ASN A 26 20.77 -13.69 -1.98
N TRP A 27 20.13 -12.56 -2.24
CA TRP A 27 19.03 -12.53 -3.20
C TRP A 27 18.98 -11.17 -3.87
N SER A 28 19.37 -11.19 -5.13
CA SER A 28 19.07 -10.16 -6.10
C SER A 28 17.55 -10.13 -6.36
N SER A 29 17.14 -9.06 -7.02
CA SER A 29 15.82 -8.75 -7.58
C SER A 29 15.28 -9.77 -8.61
N THR A 30 15.50 -11.07 -8.42
CA THR A 30 15.05 -12.10 -9.37
C THR A 30 13.55 -12.35 -9.24
N GLU A 31 12.85 -12.20 -10.36
CA GLU A 31 11.49 -12.67 -10.57
C GLU A 31 11.37 -14.16 -10.21
N LEU A 32 10.24 -14.55 -9.62
CA LEU A 32 9.93 -15.95 -9.41
C LEU A 32 9.84 -16.68 -10.76
N PRO A 33 10.46 -17.86 -10.92
CA PRO A 33 10.15 -18.77 -12.02
C PRO A 33 8.64 -19.00 -12.09
N LYS A 34 8.08 -18.99 -13.31
CA LYS A 34 6.63 -19.05 -13.55
C LYS A 34 5.96 -20.33 -13.04
N ASP A 35 6.73 -21.37 -12.70
CA ASP A 35 6.23 -22.65 -12.20
C ASP A 35 7.10 -23.16 -11.05
N ILE A 36 6.66 -22.96 -9.81
CA ILE A 36 7.21 -23.67 -8.63
C ILE A 36 6.08 -24.47 -7.98
N PRO A 37 6.12 -25.82 -8.00
CA PRO A 37 5.22 -26.61 -7.19
C PRO A 37 5.59 -26.45 -5.72
N VAL A 38 4.66 -25.97 -4.90
CA VAL A 38 4.82 -25.88 -3.45
C VAL A 38 4.39 -27.21 -2.84
N GLU A 39 5.35 -28.09 -2.57
CA GLU A 39 5.12 -29.23 -1.68
C GLU A 39 5.09 -28.74 -0.22
N ALA A 40 3.97 -28.99 0.45
CA ALA A 40 3.82 -28.68 1.87
C ALA A 40 4.69 -29.63 2.71
N PRO A 41 5.44 -29.14 3.71
CA PRO A 41 6.16 -30.01 4.63
C PRO A 41 5.18 -30.80 5.51
N PRO A 42 5.57 -32.01 5.97
CA PRO A 42 4.70 -32.87 6.77
C PRO A 42 4.43 -32.25 8.14
N ILE A 43 3.15 -32.24 8.52
CA ILE A 43 2.65 -31.77 9.82
C ILE A 43 3.03 -32.79 10.89
N SER A 44 3.93 -32.44 11.81
CA SER A 44 4.11 -33.22 13.04
C SER A 44 2.93 -32.97 13.98
N LYS A 45 2.31 -34.06 14.44
CA LYS A 45 1.23 -34.05 15.44
C LYS A 45 1.88 -34.14 16.81
N GLU A 46 2.09 -33.01 17.47
CA GLU A 46 2.10 -32.90 18.93
C GLU A 46 2.21 -31.41 19.32
N LYS A 47 1.14 -30.85 19.91
CA LYS A 47 1.18 -29.54 20.57
C LYS A 47 1.24 -29.77 22.08
N PRO A 48 2.19 -29.15 22.81
CA PRO A 48 2.14 -29.13 24.28
C PRO A 48 0.97 -28.23 24.74
N PRO A 49 0.43 -28.48 25.96
CA PRO A 49 -0.69 -27.70 26.48
C PRO A 49 -0.23 -26.28 26.82
N ILE A 50 -0.95 -25.29 26.29
CA ILE A 50 -0.78 -23.88 26.64
C ILE A 50 -1.68 -23.62 27.86
N THR A 51 -1.07 -23.38 29.01
CA THR A 51 -1.74 -22.79 30.18
C THR A 51 -1.86 -21.28 29.97
N SER A 52 -3.09 -20.74 30.07
CA SER A 52 -3.36 -19.30 29.96
C SER A 52 -2.97 -18.55 31.24
N PRO A 53 -2.33 -17.37 31.14
CA PRO A 53 -2.43 -16.37 32.19
C PRO A 53 -3.72 -15.57 32.00
N SER A 54 -4.60 -15.68 32.99
CA SER A 54 -5.80 -14.89 33.16
C SER A 54 -5.44 -13.49 33.65
N ASP A 55 -5.24 -12.55 32.73
CA ASP A 55 -5.30 -11.13 33.05
C ASP A 55 -6.47 -10.52 32.26
N ALA A 56 -7.52 -10.15 33.00
CA ALA A 56 -8.76 -9.65 32.46
C ALA A 56 -8.55 -8.35 31.68
N ILE A 57 -9.03 -8.32 30.44
CA ILE A 57 -9.08 -7.13 29.59
C ILE A 57 -9.89 -6.05 30.33
N PRO A 58 -9.35 -4.83 30.53
CA PRO A 58 -10.07 -3.74 31.21
C PRO A 58 -11.39 -3.40 30.52
N ASP A 59 -12.43 -3.11 31.29
CA ASP A 59 -13.81 -2.97 30.79
C ASP A 59 -13.99 -1.93 29.67
N LYS A 60 -13.16 -0.88 29.63
CA LYS A 60 -13.19 0.12 28.53
C LYS A 60 -12.84 -0.46 27.16
N TRP A 61 -12.12 -1.58 27.12
CA TRP A 61 -11.73 -2.27 25.88
C TRP A 61 -12.74 -3.35 25.51
N ARG A 62 -13.63 -3.74 26.44
CA ARG A 62 -14.66 -4.77 26.24
C ARG A 62 -15.76 -4.30 25.27
N GLU A 63 -16.09 -3.01 25.28
CA GLU A 63 -17.05 -2.40 24.31
C GLU A 63 -16.55 -2.44 22.86
N TYR A 64 -15.24 -2.38 22.62
CA TYR A 64 -14.67 -2.45 21.26
C TYR A 64 -14.57 -3.89 20.73
N CYS A 65 -14.62 -4.89 21.61
CA CYS A 65 -14.54 -6.31 21.25
C CYS A 65 -15.90 -6.99 21.10
N GLN A 66 -17.00 -6.36 21.53
CA GLN A 66 -18.35 -6.93 21.47
C GLN A 66 -18.89 -7.19 20.05
N PHE A 67 -18.27 -6.63 19.01
CA PHE A 67 -18.64 -6.95 17.62
C PHE A 67 -18.14 -8.33 17.16
N LEU A 68 -17.24 -8.98 17.90
CA LEU A 68 -16.57 -10.22 17.48
C LEU A 68 -17.06 -11.48 18.21
N GLU A 69 -18.00 -11.38 19.16
CA GLU A 69 -18.36 -12.48 20.06
C GLU A 69 -19.85 -12.86 20.08
N ASP A 70 -20.69 -12.34 19.19
CA ASP A 70 -22.02 -12.91 18.99
C ASP A 70 -21.97 -14.01 17.93
N PRO A 71 -22.11 -15.31 18.30
CA PRO A 71 -22.37 -16.33 17.31
C PRO A 71 -23.74 -16.03 16.70
N MET A 72 -23.77 -15.67 15.42
CA MET A 72 -25.00 -15.67 14.64
C MET A 72 -25.57 -17.10 14.66
N HIS A 73 -26.51 -17.35 15.57
CA HIS A 73 -27.17 -18.63 15.70
C HIS A 73 -28.34 -18.72 14.72
N GLY A 74 -28.26 -19.75 13.89
CA GLY A 74 -29.23 -20.10 12.87
C GLY A 74 -28.93 -19.39 11.56
N TRP A 75 -28.96 -20.16 10.47
CA TRP A 75 -28.61 -19.80 9.09
C TRP A 75 -27.12 -20.03 8.79
N GLU A 76 -26.84 -20.89 7.80
CA GLU A 76 -25.53 -20.97 7.15
C GLU A 76 -25.27 -19.61 6.49
N ALA A 77 -24.66 -18.68 7.24
CA ALA A 77 -24.28 -17.38 6.68
C ALA A 77 -23.35 -17.62 5.48
N PRO A 78 -23.51 -16.88 4.37
CA PRO A 78 -22.58 -16.97 3.26
C PRO A 78 -21.19 -16.57 3.76
N ARG A 79 -20.27 -17.54 3.80
CA ARG A 79 -18.87 -17.29 4.19
C ARG A 79 -18.29 -16.15 3.36
N ILE A 80 -17.48 -15.32 4.01
CA ILE A 80 -16.84 -14.14 3.39
C ILE A 80 -15.92 -14.61 2.26
N GLU A 81 -16.07 -14.01 1.08
CA GLU A 81 -15.18 -14.32 -0.03
C GLU A 81 -13.87 -13.58 0.15
N VAL A 82 -12.75 -14.29 0.04
CA VAL A 82 -11.43 -13.70 0.15
C VAL A 82 -10.66 -13.96 -1.13
N SER A 83 -10.19 -12.90 -1.77
CA SER A 83 -9.21 -13.02 -2.86
C SER A 83 -8.00 -12.16 -2.57
N ALA A 84 -6.83 -12.73 -2.83
CA ALA A 84 -5.56 -12.07 -2.59
C ALA A 84 -4.76 -11.93 -3.89
N MET A 85 -4.07 -10.81 -4.05
CA MET A 85 -3.20 -10.54 -5.18
C MET A 85 -1.87 -10.00 -4.69
N THR A 86 -0.78 -10.44 -5.33
CA THR A 86 0.58 -10.00 -5.02
C THR A 86 1.38 -9.79 -6.30
N THR A 87 2.38 -8.93 -6.26
CA THR A 87 3.38 -8.85 -7.33
C THR A 87 4.24 -10.14 -7.38
N PRO A 88 4.95 -10.42 -8.49
CA PRO A 88 5.76 -11.64 -8.62
C PRO A 88 7.04 -11.68 -7.76
N TYR A 89 7.19 -10.74 -6.82
CA TYR A 89 8.35 -10.68 -5.94
C TYR A 89 8.10 -11.43 -4.63
N ASN A 90 9.07 -12.27 -4.25
CA ASN A 90 9.03 -13.07 -3.02
C ASN A 90 8.67 -12.27 -1.76
N ARG A 91 9.23 -11.07 -1.61
CA ARG A 91 8.96 -10.20 -0.47
C ARG A 91 7.48 -9.84 -0.33
N THR A 92 6.77 -9.64 -1.44
CA THR A 92 5.34 -9.30 -1.42
C THR A 92 4.49 -10.55 -1.15
N LEU A 93 4.87 -11.71 -1.68
CA LEU A 93 4.20 -12.98 -1.40
C LEU A 93 4.33 -13.38 0.07
N GLN A 94 5.55 -13.39 0.62
CA GLN A 94 5.81 -13.76 2.02
C GLN A 94 5.01 -12.88 2.99
N SER A 95 4.93 -11.60 2.67
CA SER A 95 4.19 -10.65 3.47
C SER A 95 2.69 -10.84 3.41
N LEU A 96 2.16 -11.13 2.22
CA LEU A 96 0.77 -11.52 2.05
C LEU A 96 0.46 -12.78 2.86
N THR A 97 1.34 -13.78 2.81
CA THR A 97 1.25 -14.99 3.64
C THR A 97 1.27 -14.66 5.13
N GLY A 98 2.10 -13.71 5.55
CA GLY A 98 2.12 -13.20 6.92
C GLY A 98 0.77 -12.62 7.37
N VAL A 99 0.14 -11.78 6.54
CA VAL A 99 -1.20 -11.24 6.81
C VAL A 99 -2.25 -12.35 6.82
N ILE A 100 -2.24 -13.24 5.83
CA ILE A 100 -3.20 -14.35 5.76
C ILE A 100 -3.08 -15.26 6.99
N SER A 101 -1.87 -15.66 7.36
CA SER A 101 -1.65 -16.58 8.49
C SER A 101 -1.88 -15.92 9.85
N GLY A 102 -1.52 -14.65 10.02
CA GLY A 102 -1.65 -13.93 11.29
C GLY A 102 -3.04 -13.35 11.54
N PHE A 103 -3.71 -12.85 10.49
CA PHE A 103 -4.97 -12.12 10.62
C PHE A 103 -6.18 -12.92 10.15
N LEU A 104 -6.13 -13.54 8.95
CA LEU A 104 -7.29 -14.23 8.38
C LEU A 104 -7.46 -15.68 8.85
N TYR A 105 -6.37 -16.42 8.98
CA TYR A 105 -6.40 -17.83 9.37
C TYR A 105 -7.06 -18.09 10.74
N PRO A 106 -6.89 -17.23 11.77
CA PRO A 106 -7.68 -17.34 13.00
C PRO A 106 -9.20 -17.36 12.75
N GLN A 107 -9.67 -16.64 11.71
CA GLN A 107 -11.08 -16.49 11.34
C GLN A 107 -11.56 -17.49 10.27
N ARG A 108 -10.75 -18.50 9.92
CA ARG A 108 -11.00 -19.43 8.79
C ARG A 108 -12.34 -20.16 8.77
N ALA A 109 -13.08 -20.20 9.89
CA ALA A 109 -14.42 -20.78 9.94
C ALA A 109 -15.43 -19.95 9.11
N GLU A 110 -15.24 -18.62 9.10
CA GLU A 110 -16.10 -17.65 8.43
C GLU A 110 -15.69 -17.37 6.98
N LEU A 111 -14.52 -17.86 6.56
CA LEU A 111 -13.93 -17.54 5.27
C LEU A 111 -14.14 -18.66 4.25
N LYS A 112 -14.40 -18.28 3.00
CA LYS A 112 -14.21 -19.19 1.86
C LYS A 112 -12.72 -19.46 1.65
N ARG A 113 -12.41 -20.44 0.78
CA ARG A 113 -11.03 -20.73 0.38
C ARG A 113 -10.38 -19.46 -0.20
N ILE A 114 -9.19 -19.13 0.30
CA ILE A 114 -8.40 -17.98 -0.16
C ILE A 114 -7.59 -18.40 -1.39
N PHE A 115 -7.78 -17.71 -2.50
CA PHE A 115 -6.95 -17.85 -3.70
C PHE A 115 -5.97 -16.68 -3.78
N VAL A 116 -4.70 -16.99 -4.02
CA VAL A 116 -3.62 -16.02 -4.20
C VAL A 116 -3.24 -15.97 -5.68
N ASN A 117 -3.39 -14.81 -6.30
CA ASN A 117 -3.04 -14.57 -7.68
C ASN A 117 -1.80 -13.66 -7.78
N PHE A 118 -1.01 -13.84 -8.83
CA PHE A 118 0.08 -12.95 -9.16
C PHE A 118 -0.37 -11.89 -10.18
N SER A 119 0.06 -10.64 -10.00
CA SER A 119 -0.08 -9.62 -11.04
C SER A 119 0.98 -9.80 -12.13
N GLY A 120 0.69 -9.34 -13.34
CA GLY A 120 1.63 -9.33 -14.46
C GLY A 120 2.69 -8.22 -14.37
N ASN A 121 2.50 -7.26 -13.46
CA ASN A 121 3.37 -6.10 -13.30
C ASN A 121 3.42 -5.60 -11.84
N HIS A 122 4.22 -4.57 -11.58
CA HIS A 122 4.35 -3.93 -10.27
C HIS A 122 3.17 -3.01 -9.89
N PHE A 123 2.23 -2.79 -10.82
CA PHE A 123 1.02 -1.97 -10.60
C PHE A 123 -0.17 -2.77 -10.05
N LEU A 124 0.05 -4.05 -9.70
CA LEU A 124 -0.98 -4.98 -9.25
C LEU A 124 -2.11 -5.21 -10.25
N CYS A 125 -1.76 -5.29 -11.53
CA CYS A 125 -2.73 -5.50 -12.58
C CYS A 125 -2.66 -6.90 -13.14
N ALA A 126 -3.84 -7.46 -13.39
CA ALA A 126 -3.98 -8.65 -14.21
C ALA A 126 -4.08 -8.25 -15.69
N ASP A 127 -3.65 -9.14 -16.58
CA ASP A 127 -3.53 -8.86 -18.03
C ASP A 127 -4.87 -8.42 -18.67
N GLU A 128 -6.01 -8.78 -18.08
CA GLU A 128 -7.36 -8.51 -18.59
C GLU A 128 -7.95 -7.15 -18.16
N GLU A 129 -7.32 -6.43 -17.22
CA GLU A 129 -7.89 -5.22 -16.61
C GLU A 129 -7.62 -3.95 -17.45
N ALA A 130 -8.63 -3.46 -18.17
CA ALA A 130 -8.51 -2.28 -19.05
C ALA A 130 -8.09 -0.99 -18.31
N TYR A 131 -8.44 -0.86 -17.02
CA TYR A 131 -8.06 0.27 -16.17
C TYR A 131 -6.58 0.25 -15.74
N CYS A 132 -5.76 -0.65 -16.29
CA CYS A 132 -4.33 -0.70 -16.03
C CYS A 132 -3.42 -0.79 -17.26
N ARG A 133 -3.97 -0.94 -18.47
CA ARG A 133 -3.14 -1.06 -19.67
C ARG A 133 -2.60 0.30 -20.12
N CYS A 134 -1.35 0.58 -19.77
CA CYS A 134 -0.62 1.77 -20.22
C CYS A 134 0.75 1.36 -20.79
N ALA A 135 0.85 1.23 -22.11
CA ALA A 135 2.08 0.73 -22.76
C ALA A 135 3.31 1.61 -22.46
N LYS A 136 3.11 2.92 -22.32
CA LYS A 136 4.18 3.90 -22.03
C LYS A 136 4.63 3.90 -20.57
N ALA A 137 3.87 3.32 -19.64
CA ALA A 137 4.15 3.45 -18.21
C ALA A 137 5.53 2.87 -17.83
N GLY A 138 5.96 1.79 -18.49
CA GLY A 138 7.28 1.21 -18.26
C GLY A 138 8.42 2.15 -18.65
N ASP A 139 8.29 2.87 -19.77
CA ASP A 139 9.32 3.81 -20.21
C ASP A 139 9.31 5.10 -19.38
N TRP A 140 8.12 5.59 -19.03
CA TRP A 140 7.99 6.72 -18.12
C TRP A 140 8.59 6.43 -16.75
N ARG A 141 8.50 5.19 -16.26
CA ARG A 141 9.11 4.80 -14.99
C ARG A 141 10.63 4.94 -15.03
N LYS A 142 11.28 4.51 -16.12
CA LYS A 142 12.72 4.68 -16.31
C LYS A 142 13.10 6.16 -16.36
N GLN A 143 12.36 6.94 -17.14
CA GLN A 143 12.56 8.39 -17.21
C GLN A 143 12.35 9.06 -15.85
N TYR A 144 11.38 8.61 -15.06
CA TYR A 144 11.12 9.13 -13.72
C TYR A 144 12.33 8.92 -12.82
N GLU A 145 12.90 7.72 -12.79
CA GLU A 145 14.09 7.41 -11.99
C GLU A 145 15.30 8.29 -12.38
N GLU A 146 15.48 8.54 -13.67
CA GLU A 146 16.53 9.44 -14.18
C GLU A 146 16.30 10.90 -13.77
N GLU A 147 15.10 11.43 -14.02
CA GLU A 147 14.72 12.80 -13.64
C GLU A 147 14.80 13.02 -12.13
N TYR A 148 14.39 12.02 -11.35
CA TYR A 148 14.42 12.06 -9.89
C TYR A 148 15.86 12.21 -9.40
N ALA A 149 16.79 11.38 -9.91
CA ALA A 149 18.21 11.48 -9.59
C ALA A 149 18.84 12.81 -10.03
N GLN A 150 18.45 13.35 -11.19
CA GLN A 150 18.92 14.66 -11.65
C GLN A 150 18.40 15.81 -10.80
N PHE A 151 17.14 15.73 -10.34
CA PHE A 151 16.58 16.74 -9.45
C PHE A 151 17.42 16.89 -8.18
N PHE A 152 17.86 15.78 -7.57
CA PHE A 152 18.68 15.86 -6.36
C PHE A 152 19.98 16.61 -6.61
N LYS A 153 20.67 16.29 -7.70
CA LYS A 153 21.96 16.92 -8.07
C LYS A 153 21.79 18.41 -8.34
N LEU A 154 20.72 18.80 -9.04
CA LEU A 154 20.57 20.15 -9.56
C LEU A 154 19.80 21.11 -8.63
N ARG A 155 18.90 20.59 -7.80
CA ARG A 155 17.91 21.41 -7.08
C ARG A 155 17.85 21.17 -5.56
N SER A 156 18.41 20.08 -5.04
CA SER A 156 18.42 19.87 -3.58
C SER A 156 19.43 20.79 -2.89
N PRO A 157 19.22 21.13 -1.60
CA PRO A 157 20.11 22.03 -0.87
C PRO A 157 21.58 21.58 -0.90
N ALA A 158 22.49 22.48 -1.27
CA ALA A 158 23.92 22.17 -1.38
C ALA A 158 24.53 21.62 -0.07
N GLY A 159 24.03 22.09 1.08
CA GLY A 159 24.42 21.58 2.40
C GLY A 159 24.07 20.09 2.58
N LEU A 160 22.87 19.68 2.16
CA LEU A 160 22.44 18.28 2.21
C LEU A 160 23.26 17.42 1.24
N GLN A 161 23.46 17.88 0.01
CA GLN A 161 24.31 17.18 -0.96
C GLN A 161 25.73 16.95 -0.44
N ARG A 162 26.29 17.92 0.30
CA ARG A 162 27.60 17.80 0.93
C ARG A 162 27.59 16.75 2.05
N LYS A 163 26.58 16.76 2.92
CA LYS A 163 26.44 15.75 3.98
C LYS A 163 26.30 14.34 3.40
N CYS A 164 25.59 14.18 2.28
CA CYS A 164 25.44 12.90 1.59
C CYS A 164 26.74 12.35 0.97
N GLN A 165 27.84 13.11 0.92
CA GLN A 165 29.12 12.58 0.43
C GLN A 165 29.65 11.42 1.29
N ILE A 166 29.24 11.33 2.57
CA ILE A 166 29.60 10.19 3.42
C ILE A 166 29.21 8.85 2.78
N PHE A 167 28.06 8.77 2.10
CA PHE A 167 27.62 7.54 1.44
C PHE A 167 28.51 7.14 0.26
N LYS A 168 29.22 8.08 -0.35
CA LYS A 168 30.19 7.77 -1.41
C LYS A 168 31.44 7.07 -0.89
N GLU A 169 31.74 7.28 0.38
CA GLU A 169 32.90 6.70 1.07
C GLU A 169 32.58 5.36 1.76
N LEU A 170 31.32 4.95 1.76
CA LEU A 170 30.88 3.68 2.30
C LEU A 170 30.85 2.60 1.19
N PRO A 171 31.47 1.43 1.41
CA PRO A 171 31.51 0.38 0.38
C PRO A 171 30.14 -0.02 -0.17
N ALA A 172 29.13 -0.14 0.71
CA ALA A 172 27.79 -0.59 0.36
C ALA A 172 26.98 0.43 -0.47
N THR A 173 27.35 1.70 -0.44
CA THR A 173 26.55 2.80 -1.04
C THR A 173 27.35 3.68 -2.01
N SER A 174 28.60 3.33 -2.29
CA SER A 174 29.52 4.13 -3.13
C SER A 174 28.99 4.43 -4.53
N SER A 175 28.23 3.50 -5.13
CA SER A 175 27.61 3.65 -6.45
C SER A 175 26.31 4.47 -6.45
N PHE A 176 25.71 4.73 -5.29
CA PHE A 176 24.36 5.31 -5.22
C PHE A 176 24.39 6.78 -5.58
N VAL A 177 23.47 7.20 -6.43
CA VAL A 177 23.37 8.58 -6.94
C VAL A 177 22.14 9.31 -6.46
N ASP A 178 21.21 8.60 -5.82
CA ASP A 178 19.92 9.14 -5.37
C ASP A 178 19.71 8.97 -3.85
N PRO A 179 19.17 10.00 -3.16
CA PRO A 179 18.67 9.91 -1.79
C PRO A 179 17.87 8.66 -1.44
N TRP A 180 17.00 8.24 -2.36
CA TRP A 180 16.17 7.06 -2.21
C TRP A 180 16.99 5.78 -2.02
N GLN A 181 18.09 5.64 -2.76
CA GLN A 181 18.97 4.48 -2.65
C GLN A 181 19.69 4.47 -1.30
N PHE A 182 20.08 5.64 -0.79
CA PHE A 182 20.63 5.75 0.56
C PHE A 182 19.58 5.35 1.61
N MET A 183 18.35 5.85 1.49
CA MET A 183 17.24 5.49 2.37
C MET A 183 17.00 3.98 2.38
N ASP A 184 16.86 3.36 1.21
CA ASP A 184 16.59 1.92 1.09
C ASP A 184 17.66 1.08 1.79
N ALA A 185 18.94 1.35 1.52
CA ALA A 185 20.03 0.63 2.16
C ALA A 185 20.11 0.88 3.67
N MET A 186 19.96 2.13 4.11
CA MET A 186 20.05 2.46 5.54
C MET A 186 18.91 1.85 6.34
N VAL A 187 17.69 1.95 5.83
CA VAL A 187 16.50 1.39 6.48
C VAL A 187 16.57 -0.13 6.51
N GLY A 188 16.88 -0.76 5.36
CA GLY A 188 16.85 -2.22 5.20
C GLY A 188 18.01 -2.97 5.86
N PHE A 189 19.23 -2.42 5.81
CA PHE A 189 20.41 -3.10 6.38
C PHE A 189 20.71 -2.71 7.82
N TYR A 190 20.35 -1.50 8.24
CA TYR A 190 20.76 -0.98 9.54
C TYR A 190 19.60 -0.72 10.48
N ILE A 191 18.75 0.26 10.15
CA ILE A 191 17.74 0.79 11.08
C ILE A 191 16.74 -0.29 11.51
N CYS A 192 16.12 -0.98 10.55
CA CYS A 192 15.12 -2.00 10.89
C CYS A 192 15.73 -3.27 11.51
N ARG A 193 17.04 -3.48 11.33
CA ARG A 193 17.79 -4.58 11.97
C ARG A 193 18.38 -4.22 13.32
N ARG A 194 18.22 -2.95 13.75
CA ARG A 194 18.80 -2.39 14.97
C ARG A 194 20.33 -2.50 15.00
N GLU A 195 20.95 -2.41 13.83
CA GLU A 195 22.40 -2.34 13.68
C GLU A 195 22.88 -0.88 13.79
N ASN A 196 24.15 -0.70 14.13
CA ASN A 196 24.76 0.63 14.16
C ASN A 196 24.87 1.20 12.74
N LEU A 197 24.55 2.48 12.58
CA LEU A 197 24.73 3.18 11.31
C LEU A 197 26.21 3.17 10.91
N PRO A 198 26.52 3.03 9.60
CA PRO A 198 27.88 2.85 9.14
C PRO A 198 28.71 4.13 9.28
N CYS A 199 30.01 3.95 9.49
CA CYS A 199 31.00 5.02 9.51
C CYS A 199 32.03 4.81 8.41
N ASN A 200 32.57 5.91 7.88
CA ASN A 200 33.67 5.86 6.92
C ASN A 200 35.00 5.54 7.61
N ALA A 201 36.08 5.39 6.83
CA ALA A 201 37.42 5.12 7.35
C ALA A 201 38.00 6.27 8.22
N ARG A 202 37.43 7.47 8.15
CA ARG A 202 37.82 8.64 8.96
C ARG A 202 37.12 8.68 10.32
N GLY A 203 36.13 7.83 10.55
CA GLY A 203 35.31 7.82 11.76
C GLY A 203 34.07 8.73 11.71
N ASP A 204 33.77 9.36 10.57
CA ASP A 204 32.50 10.06 10.38
C ASP A 204 31.39 9.02 10.18
N CYS A 205 30.31 9.13 10.95
CA CYS A 205 29.19 8.18 10.91
C CYS A 205 27.94 8.82 10.29
N VAL A 206 27.16 8.00 9.59
CA VAL A 206 25.81 8.38 9.19
C VAL A 206 24.99 8.60 10.46
N SER A 207 24.28 9.73 10.55
CA SER A 207 23.46 10.08 11.71
C SER A 207 21.97 10.00 11.38
N TYR A 208 21.15 9.75 12.40
CA TYR A 208 19.69 9.81 12.24
C TYR A 208 19.21 11.19 11.77
N GLY A 209 19.85 12.28 12.21
CA GLY A 209 19.52 13.62 11.72
C GLY A 209 19.76 13.79 10.21
N LEU A 210 20.84 13.21 9.67
CA LEU A 210 21.05 13.18 8.22
C LEU A 210 19.97 12.34 7.51
N MET A 211 19.55 11.21 8.10
CA MET A 211 18.47 10.40 7.55
C MET A 211 17.14 11.16 7.51
N ASP A 212 16.82 11.93 8.55
CA ASP A 212 15.62 12.76 8.59
C ASP A 212 15.65 13.85 7.50
N GLU A 213 16.80 14.50 7.30
CA GLU A 213 16.98 15.49 6.22
C GLU A 213 16.80 14.87 4.83
N ILE A 214 17.36 13.67 4.59
CA ILE A 214 17.23 12.94 3.32
C ILE A 214 15.78 12.54 3.06
N TYR A 215 15.09 12.07 4.10
CA TYR A 215 13.69 11.65 4.01
C TYR A 215 12.76 12.84 3.71
N ALA A 216 12.97 13.96 4.40
CA ALA A 216 12.24 15.20 4.15
C ALA A 216 12.48 15.71 2.72
N GLU A 217 13.72 15.70 2.25
CA GLU A 217 14.05 16.14 0.88
C GLU A 217 13.45 15.21 -0.18
N THR A 218 13.45 13.90 0.06
CA THR A 218 12.83 12.91 -0.83
C THR A 218 11.33 13.17 -0.97
N THR A 219 10.66 13.42 0.16
CA THR A 219 9.23 13.76 0.21
C THR A 219 8.92 15.06 -0.53
N ARG A 220 9.67 16.13 -0.23
CA ARG A 220 9.52 17.45 -0.86
C ARG A 220 9.77 17.41 -2.36
N ARG A 221 10.81 16.71 -2.80
CA ARG A 221 11.14 16.51 -4.22
C ARG A 221 10.02 15.79 -4.95
N GLY A 222 9.52 14.68 -4.39
CA GLY A 222 8.41 13.93 -4.98
C GLY A 222 7.16 14.79 -5.15
N GLU A 223 6.88 15.66 -4.17
CA GLU A 223 5.78 16.62 -4.24
C GLU A 223 5.98 17.64 -5.35
N GLN A 224 7.15 18.27 -5.39
CA GLN A 224 7.47 19.29 -6.37
C GLN A 224 7.38 18.74 -7.79
N MET A 225 7.96 17.56 -8.04
CA MET A 225 7.93 16.93 -9.37
C MET A 225 6.52 16.53 -9.79
N PHE A 226 5.64 16.17 -8.86
CA PHE A 226 4.23 15.91 -9.16
C PHE A 226 3.45 17.19 -9.49
N ILE A 227 3.68 18.27 -8.73
CA ILE A 227 3.02 19.57 -8.94
C ILE A 227 3.50 20.23 -10.24
N ASP A 228 4.81 20.16 -10.52
CA ASP A 228 5.44 20.65 -11.75
C ASP A 228 5.29 19.65 -12.91
N GLY A 229 4.17 18.91 -12.96
CA GLY A 229 3.90 17.84 -13.93
C GLY A 229 4.21 18.17 -15.41
N PRO A 230 4.01 19.39 -15.91
CA PRO A 230 4.43 19.73 -17.27
C PRO A 230 5.94 19.60 -17.53
N ASN A 231 6.76 19.76 -16.49
CA ASN A 231 8.23 19.72 -16.56
C ASN A 231 8.82 18.34 -16.18
N TYR A 232 8.03 17.43 -15.63
CA TYR A 232 8.50 16.14 -15.12
C TYR A 232 7.54 15.00 -15.45
N ILE A 233 8.08 13.82 -15.77
CA ILE A 233 7.27 12.64 -16.05
C ILE A 233 6.54 12.09 -14.80
N ALA A 234 6.97 12.51 -13.61
CA ALA A 234 6.47 12.08 -12.32
C ALA A 234 4.93 12.10 -12.22
N GLN A 235 4.28 13.17 -12.69
CA GLN A 235 2.83 13.27 -12.63
C GLN A 235 2.12 12.20 -13.49
N ARG A 236 2.63 11.94 -14.70
CA ARG A 236 2.08 10.92 -15.62
C ARG A 236 2.21 9.52 -15.01
N VAL A 237 3.39 9.19 -14.50
CA VAL A 237 3.67 7.91 -13.82
C VAL A 237 2.73 7.72 -12.64
N GLN A 238 2.66 8.71 -11.75
CA GLN A 238 1.91 8.57 -10.51
C GLN A 238 0.39 8.54 -10.72
N LEU A 239 -0.13 9.28 -11.72
CA LEU A 239 -1.54 9.16 -12.10
C LEU A 239 -1.87 7.80 -12.68
N ALA A 240 -1.01 7.25 -13.55
CA ALA A 240 -1.21 5.92 -14.12
C ALA A 240 -1.16 4.82 -13.03
N GLU A 241 -0.20 4.91 -12.12
CA GLU A 241 -0.02 3.99 -10.98
C GLU A 241 -1.18 4.06 -9.98
N ALA A 242 -1.66 5.26 -9.64
CA ALA A 242 -2.83 5.41 -8.77
C ALA A 242 -4.12 4.91 -9.45
N ASN A 243 -4.26 5.11 -10.77
CA ASN A 243 -5.43 4.68 -11.52
C ASN A 243 -5.67 3.17 -11.41
N SER A 244 -4.62 2.35 -11.41
CA SER A 244 -4.79 0.90 -11.31
C SER A 244 -5.44 0.48 -10.00
N VAL A 245 -5.01 1.07 -8.88
CA VAL A 245 -5.55 0.76 -7.55
C VAL A 245 -6.98 1.28 -7.40
N ILE A 246 -7.23 2.54 -7.78
CA ILE A 246 -8.57 3.14 -7.66
C ILE A 246 -9.56 2.42 -8.58
N GLY A 247 -9.16 2.09 -9.80
CA GLY A 247 -9.98 1.29 -10.73
C GLY A 247 -10.34 -0.08 -10.15
N LYS A 248 -9.40 -0.71 -9.43
CA LYS A 248 -9.64 -1.98 -8.73
C LYS A 248 -10.62 -1.84 -7.56
N TRP A 249 -10.56 -0.72 -6.83
CA TRP A 249 -11.54 -0.41 -5.78
C TRP A 249 -12.95 -0.29 -6.37
N LEU A 250 -13.08 0.47 -7.45
CA LEU A 250 -14.37 0.66 -8.13
C LEU A 250 -14.91 -0.65 -8.70
N HIS A 251 -14.06 -1.50 -9.27
CA HIS A 251 -14.50 -2.80 -9.79
C HIS A 251 -15.09 -3.71 -8.70
N VAL A 252 -14.54 -3.65 -7.48
CA VAL A 252 -15.06 -4.40 -6.32
C VAL A 252 -16.37 -3.79 -5.83
N ILE A 253 -16.45 -2.46 -5.77
CA ILE A 253 -17.68 -1.74 -5.43
C ILE A 253 -18.80 -2.09 -6.43
N GLU A 254 -18.52 -2.11 -7.73
CA GLU A 254 -19.47 -2.50 -8.77
C GLU A 254 -19.97 -3.93 -8.59
N ALA A 255 -19.11 -4.86 -8.15
CA ALA A 255 -19.51 -6.24 -7.87
C ALA A 255 -20.51 -6.31 -6.68
N ILE A 256 -20.26 -5.54 -5.62
CA ILE A 256 -21.12 -5.46 -4.43
C ILE A 256 -22.45 -4.77 -4.74
N GLN A 257 -22.44 -3.74 -5.61
CA GLN A 257 -23.67 -3.10 -6.08
C GLN A 257 -24.55 -4.06 -6.88
N LYS A 258 -23.95 -4.95 -7.69
CA LYS A 258 -24.67 -5.95 -8.49
C LYS A 258 -25.22 -7.10 -7.67
N ASP A 259 -24.54 -7.46 -6.58
CA ASP A 259 -24.94 -8.54 -5.70
C ASP A 259 -24.92 -8.10 -4.22
N PRO A 260 -26.09 -7.65 -3.71
CA PRO A 260 -26.26 -7.20 -2.33
C PRO A 260 -26.10 -8.30 -1.27
N GLU A 261 -25.85 -9.56 -1.62
CA GLU A 261 -25.61 -10.62 -0.63
C GLU A 261 -24.11 -10.91 -0.45
N ILE A 262 -23.23 -10.36 -1.31
CA ILE A 262 -21.80 -10.63 -1.21
C ILE A 262 -21.15 -9.81 -0.10
N SER A 263 -20.28 -10.48 0.65
CA SER A 263 -19.29 -9.85 1.51
C SER A 263 -17.90 -10.30 1.10
N GLN A 264 -17.00 -9.35 0.80
CA GLN A 264 -15.68 -9.65 0.23
C GLN A 264 -14.52 -8.97 0.96
N ILE A 265 -13.42 -9.70 1.12
CA ILE A 265 -12.12 -9.17 1.52
C ILE A 265 -11.16 -9.29 0.33
N LYS A 266 -10.56 -8.17 -0.06
CA LYS A 266 -9.54 -8.11 -1.11
C LYS A 266 -8.20 -7.74 -0.49
N LEU A 267 -7.23 -8.64 -0.55
CA LEU A 267 -5.86 -8.36 -0.12
C LEU A 267 -4.98 -8.04 -1.32
N LEU A 268 -4.28 -6.92 -1.28
CA LEU A 268 -3.35 -6.46 -2.30
C LEU A 268 -1.97 -6.25 -1.66
N SER A 269 -0.99 -7.06 -2.03
CA SER A 269 0.39 -6.97 -1.51
C SER A 269 1.32 -6.36 -2.55
N ALA A 270 1.79 -5.14 -2.27
CA ALA A 270 2.39 -4.24 -3.25
C ALA A 270 3.72 -3.62 -2.78
N HIS A 271 4.18 -2.63 -3.53
CA HIS A 271 5.39 -1.87 -3.26
C HIS A 271 5.09 -0.44 -2.83
N ASP A 272 6.11 0.23 -2.29
CA ASP A 272 6.16 1.68 -2.13
C ASP A 272 5.88 2.42 -3.44
N SER A 273 6.37 1.89 -4.56
CA SER A 273 6.07 2.37 -5.91
C SER A 273 4.60 2.24 -6.32
N THR A 274 3.78 1.48 -5.60
CA THR A 274 2.32 1.43 -5.80
C THR A 274 1.61 2.39 -4.84
N LEU A 275 2.02 2.37 -3.57
CA LEU A 275 1.31 3.12 -2.53
C LEU A 275 1.66 4.63 -2.54
N GLY A 276 2.93 5.01 -2.74
CA GLY A 276 3.34 6.41 -2.81
C GLY A 276 2.53 7.23 -3.82
N PRO A 277 2.39 6.78 -5.08
CA PRO A 277 1.52 7.41 -6.08
C PRO A 277 0.06 7.54 -5.63
N LEU A 278 -0.51 6.48 -5.06
CA LEU A 278 -1.88 6.48 -4.55
C LEU A 278 -2.07 7.55 -3.47
N LEU A 279 -1.18 7.59 -2.48
CA LEU A 279 -1.22 8.58 -1.41
C LEU A 279 -1.06 10.00 -1.96
N ARG A 280 -0.15 10.19 -2.94
CA ARG A 280 0.07 11.49 -3.60
C ARG A 280 -1.19 11.99 -4.29
N VAL A 281 -1.84 11.13 -5.07
CA VAL A 281 -3.05 11.45 -5.83
C VAL A 281 -4.23 11.74 -4.91
N LEU A 282 -4.38 10.97 -3.82
CA LEU A 282 -5.41 11.19 -2.81
C LEU A 282 -5.10 12.38 -1.88
N ARG A 283 -3.93 13.03 -2.03
CA ARG A 283 -3.43 14.13 -1.18
C ARG A 283 -3.39 13.79 0.30
N ILE A 284 -3.22 12.51 0.61
CA ILE A 284 -2.96 12.02 1.96
C ILE A 284 -1.48 12.29 2.22
N LEU A 285 -1.17 13.37 2.96
CA LEU A 285 0.19 13.90 3.24
C LEU A 285 1.24 12.78 3.33
N PRO A 286 1.86 12.38 2.21
CA PRO A 286 2.69 11.19 2.20
C PRO A 286 4.05 11.58 2.72
N GLN A 287 4.59 10.75 3.60
CA GLN A 287 6.04 10.64 3.72
C GLN A 287 6.49 9.69 2.60
N ASP A 288 7.48 10.10 1.80
CA ASP A 288 8.05 9.28 0.72
C ASP A 288 9.51 8.91 1.02
N PRO A 289 9.88 7.61 0.96
CA PRO A 289 9.02 6.43 0.79
C PRO A 289 8.01 6.27 1.93
N PRO A 290 6.81 5.71 1.68
CA PRO A 290 5.97 5.26 2.77
C PRO A 290 6.68 4.18 3.59
N ARG A 291 6.44 4.15 4.90
CA ARG A 291 7.12 3.25 5.84
C ARG A 291 6.81 1.78 5.53
N TYR A 292 7.69 0.87 5.95
CA TYR A 292 7.41 -0.57 5.87
C TYR A 292 6.11 -0.94 6.60
N ALA A 293 5.40 -1.92 6.04
CA ALA A 293 4.09 -2.37 6.48
C ALA A 293 3.02 -1.26 6.47
N SER A 294 3.26 -0.15 5.74
CA SER A 294 2.21 0.83 5.52
C SER A 294 1.05 0.20 4.76
N ARG A 295 -0.17 0.55 5.17
CA ARG A 295 -1.38 0.00 4.60
C ARG A 295 -2.43 1.07 4.37
N VAL A 296 -3.14 0.94 3.25
CA VAL A 296 -4.40 1.63 2.98
C VAL A 296 -5.52 0.61 3.02
N VAL A 297 -6.56 0.94 3.77
CA VAL A 297 -7.76 0.11 3.88
C VAL A 297 -8.95 0.93 3.37
N LEU A 298 -9.67 0.40 2.39
CA LEU A 298 -10.96 0.91 1.96
C LEU A 298 -12.05 -0.03 2.47
N GLU A 299 -12.81 0.43 3.46
CA GLU A 299 -13.99 -0.25 3.98
C GLU A 299 -15.21 0.27 3.24
N VAL A 300 -16.08 -0.60 2.76
CA VAL A 300 -17.32 -0.24 2.05
C VAL A 300 -18.50 -0.71 2.88
N TYR A 301 -19.42 0.20 3.16
CA TYR A 301 -20.61 -0.01 3.98
C TYR A 301 -21.87 0.19 3.14
N SER A 302 -22.94 -0.49 3.50
CA SER A 302 -24.29 -0.21 3.00
C SER A 302 -25.21 0.20 4.12
N ASP A 303 -26.10 1.16 3.86
CA ASP A 303 -27.21 1.47 4.74
C ASP A 303 -28.44 0.57 4.44
N PRO A 304 -29.54 0.67 5.20
CA PRO A 304 -30.75 -0.12 4.94
C PRO A 304 -31.45 0.19 3.60
N SER A 305 -31.10 1.30 2.94
CA SER A 305 -31.57 1.64 1.59
C SER A 305 -30.66 1.06 0.49
N ASN A 306 -29.61 0.32 0.87
CA ASN A 306 -28.53 -0.15 0.02
C ASN A 306 -27.68 0.97 -0.61
N ALA A 307 -27.73 2.19 -0.07
CA ALA A 307 -26.80 3.23 -0.44
C ALA A 307 -25.41 2.87 0.09
N LEU A 308 -24.38 3.02 -0.75
CA LEU A 308 -23.01 2.64 -0.42
C LEU A 308 -22.18 3.84 0.03
N TYR A 309 -21.43 3.60 1.10
CA TYR A 309 -20.49 4.52 1.70
C TYR A 309 -19.13 3.84 1.82
N PHE A 310 -18.07 4.62 1.89
CA PHE A 310 -16.74 4.10 2.16
C PHE A 310 -16.06 4.86 3.29
N ARG A 311 -15.15 4.16 3.97
CA ARG A 311 -14.16 4.72 4.87
C ARG A 311 -12.77 4.37 4.34
N LEU A 312 -11.91 5.38 4.28
CA LEU A 312 -10.50 5.18 3.96
C LEU A 312 -9.66 5.29 5.22
N LEU A 313 -8.83 4.28 5.48
CA LEU A 313 -7.85 4.29 6.55
C LEU A 313 -6.44 4.23 5.98
N PHE A 314 -5.53 5.00 6.57
CA PHE A 314 -4.09 4.87 6.34
C PHE A 314 -3.41 4.56 7.66
N ASN A 315 -2.74 3.40 7.72
CA ASN A 315 -2.06 2.90 8.93
C ASN A 315 -2.97 2.81 10.18
N GLY A 316 -4.27 2.63 9.98
CA GLY A 316 -5.27 2.52 11.05
C GLY A 316 -5.89 3.86 11.49
N GLU A 317 -5.42 4.99 10.96
CA GLU A 317 -6.06 6.29 11.14
C GLU A 317 -7.10 6.52 10.03
N VAL A 318 -8.24 7.11 10.37
CA VAL A 318 -9.29 7.46 9.40
C VAL A 318 -8.86 8.71 8.61
N PHE A 319 -8.85 8.60 7.27
CA PHE A 319 -8.47 9.66 6.34
C PHE A 319 -9.62 10.09 5.42
N THR A 320 -10.80 9.47 5.51
CA THR A 320 -11.96 9.76 4.65
C THR A 320 -12.25 11.26 4.52
N GLU A 321 -12.33 11.97 5.64
CA GLU A 321 -12.67 13.40 5.70
C GLU A 321 -11.55 14.31 5.17
N LYS A 322 -10.32 13.78 5.08
CA LYS A 322 -9.15 14.51 4.55
C LYS A 322 -9.04 14.38 3.03
N LEU A 323 -9.88 13.57 2.39
CA LEU A 323 -9.89 13.40 0.94
C LEU A 323 -10.52 14.62 0.27
N LEU A 324 -9.86 15.14 -0.77
CA LEU A 324 -10.28 16.35 -1.49
C LEU A 324 -11.70 16.30 -2.08
N PHE A 325 -12.25 15.11 -2.28
CA PHE A 325 -13.53 14.88 -2.94
C PHE A 325 -14.62 14.42 -1.99
N CYS A 326 -14.32 14.20 -0.71
CA CYS A 326 -15.34 13.92 0.29
C CYS A 326 -15.83 15.23 0.91
N ARG A 327 -17.15 15.42 0.96
CA ARG A 327 -17.76 16.64 1.51
C ARG A 327 -17.67 16.68 3.03
N GLU A 328 -17.68 17.88 3.59
CA GLU A 328 -17.62 18.14 5.05
C GLU A 328 -18.83 17.54 5.82
N ASP A 329 -19.94 17.25 5.14
CA ASP A 329 -21.13 16.59 5.74
C ASP A 329 -20.98 15.07 5.92
N SER A 330 -19.75 14.55 5.91
CA SER A 330 -19.44 13.14 6.15
C SER A 330 -19.72 12.77 7.60
N SER A 331 -20.96 12.34 7.90
CA SER A 331 -21.30 11.82 9.21
C SER A 331 -20.47 10.57 9.53
N ASP A 332 -19.79 10.57 10.66
CA ASP A 332 -19.07 9.41 11.24
C ASP A 332 -17.90 8.85 10.38
N GLY A 333 -17.19 9.73 9.67
CA GLY A 333 -15.99 9.37 8.90
C GLY A 333 -16.27 8.51 7.66
N LEU A 334 -17.48 8.63 7.10
CA LEU A 334 -17.95 7.92 5.91
C LEU A 334 -18.21 8.88 4.76
N CYS A 335 -17.92 8.44 3.53
CA CYS A 335 -18.11 9.22 2.31
C CYS A 335 -18.91 8.41 1.29
N ALA A 336 -19.82 9.06 0.57
CA ALA A 336 -20.64 8.37 -0.43
C ALA A 336 -19.74 7.78 -1.54
N VAL A 337 -20.00 6.54 -1.94
CA VAL A 337 -19.26 5.89 -3.04
C VAL A 337 -19.32 6.69 -4.35
N GLU A 338 -20.44 7.39 -4.59
CA GLU A 338 -20.61 8.27 -5.75
C GLU A 338 -19.51 9.34 -5.84
N GLU A 339 -19.02 9.86 -4.71
CA GLU A 339 -17.95 10.86 -4.70
C GLU A 339 -16.61 10.27 -5.15
N LEU A 340 -16.32 9.01 -4.78
CA LEU A 340 -15.15 8.28 -5.27
C LEU A 340 -15.25 8.01 -6.78
N GLU A 341 -16.44 7.63 -7.27
CA GLU A 341 -16.69 7.45 -8.70
C GLU A 341 -16.50 8.76 -9.48
N ASN A 342 -17.04 9.87 -8.98
CA ASN A 342 -16.90 11.20 -9.58
C ASN A 342 -15.45 11.67 -9.57
N PHE A 343 -14.73 11.39 -8.49
CA PHE A 343 -13.29 11.62 -8.43
C PHE A 343 -12.56 10.81 -9.50
N TYR A 344 -12.79 9.51 -9.62
CA TYR A 344 -12.11 8.68 -10.63
C TYR A 344 -12.44 9.10 -12.08
N LYS A 345 -13.70 9.44 -12.36
CA LYS A 345 -14.16 9.83 -13.71
C LYS A 345 -13.64 11.20 -14.13
N ALA A 346 -13.51 12.15 -13.20
CA ALA A 346 -13.15 13.54 -13.54
C ALA A 346 -12.14 14.18 -12.57
N GLY A 347 -12.31 14.03 -11.26
CA GLY A 347 -11.47 14.67 -10.24
C GLY A 347 -9.99 14.31 -10.32
N LEU A 348 -9.66 13.04 -10.54
CA LEU A 348 -8.32 12.50 -10.71
C LEU A 348 -7.58 13.22 -11.84
N TRP A 349 -8.26 13.41 -12.97
CA TRP A 349 -7.69 14.00 -14.17
C TRP A 349 -7.55 15.52 -14.08
N LYS A 350 -8.40 16.18 -13.28
CA LYS A 350 -8.24 17.61 -12.96
C LYS A 350 -6.93 17.91 -12.22
N LEU A 351 -6.28 16.92 -11.59
CA LEU A 351 -4.99 17.10 -10.93
C LEU A 351 -3.87 17.46 -11.93
N SER A 352 -3.91 16.95 -13.16
CA SER A 352 -2.88 17.23 -14.16
C SER A 352 -3.12 18.51 -14.96
N LYS A 353 -4.39 18.91 -15.13
CA LYS A 353 -4.84 19.92 -16.11
C LYS A 353 -4.54 19.59 -17.58
N GLU A 354 -3.72 18.57 -17.86
CA GLU A 354 -3.33 18.11 -19.20
C GLU A 354 -4.21 16.97 -19.71
N PHE A 355 -4.66 16.08 -18.82
CA PHE A 355 -5.35 14.84 -19.19
C PHE A 355 -6.80 14.89 -18.76
N SER A 356 -7.69 14.28 -19.55
CA SER A 356 -9.12 14.15 -19.24
C SER A 356 -9.54 12.75 -18.82
N SER A 357 -8.69 11.74 -19.07
CA SER A 357 -8.94 10.34 -18.72
C SER A 357 -7.66 9.51 -18.77
N PHE A 358 -7.70 8.31 -18.19
CA PHE A 358 -6.61 7.32 -18.28
C PHE A 358 -6.28 6.95 -19.72
N ARG A 359 -7.31 6.82 -20.56
CA ARG A 359 -7.15 6.53 -21.99
C ARG A 359 -6.33 7.61 -22.68
N VAL A 360 -6.68 8.88 -22.50
CA VAL A 360 -5.96 10.02 -23.10
C VAL A 360 -4.53 10.10 -22.58
N LEU A 361 -4.30 9.84 -21.29
CA LEU A 361 -2.95 9.78 -20.72
C LEU A 361 -2.10 8.71 -21.45
N CYS A 362 -2.65 7.53 -21.67
CA CYS A 362 -1.93 6.37 -22.19
C CYS A 362 -1.99 6.21 -23.72
N GLU A 363 -2.62 7.14 -24.44
CA GLU A 363 -2.65 7.15 -25.91
C GLU A 363 -1.24 7.43 -26.51
N PRO A 364 -0.91 6.87 -27.69
CA PRO A 364 0.41 6.98 -28.34
C PRO A 364 0.89 8.39 -28.65
#